data_AF-A0AAU9J793-F1
#
_entry.id   AF-A0AAU9J793-F1
#
_cell.length_a   1.000
_cell.length_b   1.000
_cell.length_c   1.000
_cell.angle_alpha   90.00
_cell.angle_beta   90.00
_cell.angle_gamma   90.00
#
_symmetry.space_group_name_H-M   'P 1'
#
loop_
_entity.id
_entity.type
_entity.pdbx_description
1 polymer ?
#
loop_
_entity_poly.entity_id
_entity_poly.type
_entity_poly.pdbx_seq_one_letter_code
_entity_poly.pdbx_strand_id
1 'polypeptide(L)'
;MSLLTIFLASLASAQCPAYTCAELSTDICMTWSNNAVQFNKNSCTSHSQSCLISKAMLEYSFNPSQGNYSCEASSSLGYTYGFMDCGEQLETEIYLKSGTFPKSCSSAGYSDENCLLEDGNYLECGCGFDSLLYCKPNPSSYVFKKFWDTCSDQDNIVTSEFYEYYDLLYSFYVEYNTAPDCALTLFQEFGILQGTVPKSSSAVFIGLGAIIAVFAF
;
A
#
# COMPACT_ATOMS: atom_id res chain seq x y z
N MET A 1 30.46 -14.14 -44.42
CA MET A 1 30.71 -13.13 -43.37
C MET A 1 29.38 -12.80 -42.73
N SER A 2 29.06 -13.44 -41.60
CA SER A 2 27.80 -13.23 -40.89
C SER A 2 27.97 -12.09 -39.88
N LEU A 3 27.20 -11.01 -40.04
CA LEU A 3 27.10 -9.93 -39.06
C LEU A 3 26.38 -10.47 -37.81
N LEU A 4 27.12 -10.62 -36.72
CA LEU A 4 26.58 -10.85 -35.39
C LEU A 4 26.11 -9.48 -34.85
N THR A 5 24.82 -9.19 -34.98
CA THR A 5 24.21 -7.99 -34.39
C THR A 5 24.09 -8.21 -32.89
N ILE A 6 25.03 -7.67 -32.12
CA ILE A 6 24.97 -7.65 -30.65
C ILE A 6 23.84 -6.69 -30.26
N PHE A 7 22.71 -7.25 -29.86
CA PHE A 7 21.61 -6.51 -29.23
C PHE A 7 22.05 -6.15 -27.81
N LEU A 8 22.72 -5.00 -27.67
CA LEU A 8 22.94 -4.36 -26.38
C LEU A 8 21.56 -3.90 -25.87
N ALA A 9 20.84 -4.83 -25.23
CA ALA A 9 19.72 -4.47 -24.37
C ALA A 9 20.30 -3.62 -23.25
N SER A 10 20.21 -2.30 -23.39
CA SER A 10 20.47 -1.36 -22.33
C SER A 10 19.57 -1.75 -21.17
N LEU A 11 20.15 -2.40 -20.17
CA LEU A 11 19.58 -2.54 -18.84
C LEU A 11 19.42 -1.11 -18.33
N ALA A 12 18.30 -0.48 -18.66
CA ALA A 12 17.90 0.76 -18.04
C ALA A 12 17.72 0.42 -16.57
N SER A 13 18.71 0.79 -15.75
CA SER A 13 18.55 0.80 -14.30
C SER A 13 17.28 1.59 -14.04
N ALA A 14 16.25 0.93 -13.51
CA ALA A 14 14.98 1.57 -13.20
C ALA A 14 15.26 2.67 -12.18
N GLN A 15 15.42 3.90 -12.65
CA GLN A 15 15.68 5.05 -11.82
C GLN A 15 14.34 5.50 -11.26
N CYS A 16 14.23 5.59 -9.94
CA CYS A 16 13.01 6.05 -9.31
C CYS A 16 12.68 7.48 -9.73
N PRO A 17 11.39 7.82 -9.89
CA PRO A 17 10.98 9.20 -10.12
C PRO A 17 11.43 10.10 -8.98
N ALA A 18 11.78 11.34 -9.33
CA ALA A 18 12.04 12.38 -8.35
C ALA A 18 10.71 12.94 -7.84
N TYR A 19 10.35 12.64 -6.60
CA TYR A 19 9.12 13.14 -5.98
C TYR A 19 9.41 14.40 -5.16
N THR A 20 8.64 15.45 -5.40
CA THR A 20 8.78 16.72 -4.68
C THR A 20 7.42 17.34 -4.36
N CYS A 21 7.40 18.22 -3.37
CA CYS A 21 6.22 19.01 -3.05
C CYS A 21 6.29 20.37 -3.75
N ALA A 22 5.24 20.77 -4.46
CA ALA A 22 5.14 22.07 -5.12
C ALA A 22 3.80 22.77 -4.84
N GLU A 23 3.75 24.09 -5.04
CA GLU A 23 2.48 24.82 -5.07
C GLU A 23 1.88 24.66 -6.46
N LEU A 24 0.81 23.87 -6.57
CA LEU A 24 0.08 23.65 -7.81
C LEU A 24 -1.29 24.35 -7.74
N SER A 25 -1.98 24.40 -8.88
CA SER A 25 -3.38 24.83 -8.92
C SER A 25 -4.22 23.96 -7.97
N THR A 26 -5.21 24.56 -7.32
CA THR A 26 -5.92 23.95 -6.19
C THR A 26 -6.96 22.88 -6.61
N ASP A 27 -7.05 22.62 -7.91
CA ASP A 27 -7.78 21.55 -8.58
C ASP A 27 -6.84 20.43 -9.07
N ILE A 28 -5.53 20.52 -8.83
CA ILE A 28 -4.53 19.52 -9.23
C ILE A 28 -3.94 18.84 -7.99
N CYS A 29 -3.95 17.51 -7.98
CA CYS A 29 -3.30 16.71 -6.94
C CYS A 29 -1.81 16.54 -7.23
N MET A 30 -1.50 16.14 -8.46
CA MET A 30 -0.16 15.72 -8.86
C MET A 30 0.11 16.14 -10.30
N THR A 31 1.32 16.60 -10.60
CA THR A 31 1.81 16.76 -11.98
C THR A 31 3.07 15.94 -12.17
N TRP A 32 3.35 15.58 -13.41
CA TRP A 32 4.61 14.92 -13.74
C TRP A 32 5.11 15.33 -15.10
N SER A 33 6.43 15.26 -15.25
CA SER A 33 7.14 15.47 -16.50
C SER A 33 8.39 14.60 -16.49
N ASN A 34 8.42 13.64 -17.41
CA ASN A 34 9.42 12.59 -17.51
C ASN A 34 9.54 11.83 -16.17
N ASN A 35 10.73 11.84 -15.57
CA ASN A 35 11.02 11.14 -14.33
C ASN A 35 10.87 12.03 -13.08
N ALA A 36 10.07 13.09 -13.14
CA ALA A 36 9.83 13.97 -12.01
C ALA A 36 8.33 14.10 -11.73
N VAL A 37 7.95 13.97 -10.46
CA VAL A 37 6.59 14.03 -9.93
C VAL A 37 6.51 15.14 -8.89
N GLN A 38 5.48 15.98 -8.99
CA GLN A 38 5.20 17.04 -8.05
C GLN A 38 3.85 16.82 -7.40
N PHE A 39 3.83 16.68 -6.08
CA PHE A 39 2.61 16.64 -5.28
C PHE A 39 2.20 18.05 -4.87
N ASN A 40 0.90 18.35 -4.89
CA ASN A 40 0.39 19.64 -4.50
C ASN A 40 0.44 19.82 -2.97
N LYS A 41 1.14 20.86 -2.51
CA LYS A 41 1.18 21.27 -1.09
C LYS A 41 -0.16 21.81 -0.59
N ASN A 42 -0.95 22.41 -1.46
CA ASN A 42 -2.14 23.17 -1.08
C ASN A 42 -3.40 22.31 -0.90
N SER A 43 -3.31 21.00 -1.14
CA SER A 43 -4.45 20.07 -1.16
C SER A 43 -5.58 20.53 -2.11
N CYS A 44 -6.69 19.78 -2.15
CA CYS A 44 -7.86 20.19 -2.93
C CYS A 44 -8.64 21.30 -2.20
N THR A 45 -9.14 22.30 -2.94
CA THR A 45 -9.79 23.49 -2.34
C THR A 45 -11.14 23.18 -1.69
N SER A 46 -11.88 22.23 -2.27
CA SER A 46 -13.19 21.86 -1.77
C SER A 46 -13.09 20.71 -0.78
N HIS A 47 -13.79 20.83 0.34
CA HIS A 47 -14.02 19.72 1.28
C HIS A 47 -14.72 18.52 0.63
N SER A 48 -15.35 18.72 -0.53
CA SER A 48 -15.98 17.69 -1.35
C SER A 48 -15.07 17.16 -2.46
N GLN A 49 -13.77 17.47 -2.42
CA GLN A 49 -12.79 16.96 -3.38
C GLN A 49 -11.62 16.27 -2.67
N SER A 50 -11.02 15.32 -3.38
CA SER A 50 -9.91 14.53 -2.84
C SER A 50 -9.02 13.93 -3.92
N CYS A 51 -7.86 13.43 -3.48
CA CYS A 51 -6.91 12.71 -4.32
C CYS A 51 -6.81 11.25 -3.85
N LEU A 52 -6.82 10.31 -4.80
CA LEU A 52 -6.53 8.91 -4.55
C LEU A 52 -5.15 8.55 -5.11
N ILE A 53 -4.24 8.08 -4.27
CA ILE A 53 -2.89 7.69 -4.70
C ILE A 53 -2.94 6.56 -5.72
N SER A 54 -3.84 5.60 -5.51
CA SER A 54 -4.09 4.48 -6.43
C SER A 54 -4.36 4.94 -7.86
N LYS A 55 -5.25 5.93 -8.03
CA LYS A 55 -5.59 6.52 -9.33
C LYS A 55 -4.46 7.38 -9.88
N ALA A 56 -3.84 8.21 -9.04
CA ALA A 56 -2.71 9.05 -9.44
C ALA A 56 -1.55 8.22 -10.03
N MET A 57 -1.17 7.13 -9.36
CA MET A 57 -0.12 6.23 -9.81
C MET A 57 -0.52 5.45 -11.06
N LEU A 58 -1.79 5.05 -11.20
CA LEU A 58 -2.30 4.44 -12.41
C LEU A 58 -2.19 5.39 -13.62
N GLU A 59 -2.61 6.65 -13.47
CA GLU A 59 -2.49 7.65 -14.54
C GLU A 59 -1.04 7.92 -14.93
N TYR A 60 -0.15 8.05 -13.94
CA TYR A 60 1.28 8.18 -14.19
C TYR A 60 1.83 6.99 -14.98
N SER A 61 1.43 5.76 -14.63
CA SER A 61 1.89 4.54 -15.33
C SER A 61 1.45 4.50 -16.80
N PHE A 62 0.29 5.05 -17.14
CA PHE A 62 -0.19 5.10 -18.52
C PHE A 62 0.47 6.20 -19.36
N ASN A 63 0.85 7.32 -18.75
CA ASN A 63 1.41 8.47 -19.46
C ASN A 63 2.66 9.06 -18.78
N PRO A 64 3.74 8.31 -18.56
CA PRO A 64 4.84 8.74 -17.69
C PRO A 64 5.62 9.95 -18.22
N SER A 65 5.52 10.28 -19.51
CA SER A 65 6.26 11.39 -20.12
C SER A 65 5.78 12.76 -19.64
N GLN A 66 4.48 12.96 -19.45
CA GLN A 66 3.90 14.22 -19.00
C GLN A 66 2.43 14.03 -18.68
N GLY A 67 1.96 14.65 -17.61
CA GLY A 67 0.54 14.66 -17.27
C GLY A 67 0.26 15.32 -15.93
N ASN A 68 -1.01 15.26 -15.55
CA ASN A 68 -1.48 15.69 -14.25
C ASN A 68 -2.66 14.82 -13.81
N TYR A 69 -2.82 14.69 -12.49
CA TYR A 69 -3.95 14.06 -11.84
C TYR A 69 -4.72 15.15 -11.09
N SER A 70 -5.98 15.34 -11.45
CA SER A 70 -6.84 16.39 -10.91
C SER A 70 -7.58 15.94 -9.65
N CYS A 71 -7.97 16.89 -8.81
CA CYS A 71 -8.86 16.68 -7.68
C CYS A 71 -10.21 16.15 -8.17
N GLU A 72 -10.62 15.00 -7.65
CA GLU A 72 -11.90 14.39 -8.00
C GLU A 72 -12.95 14.73 -6.94
N ALA A 73 -14.24 14.65 -7.31
CA ALA A 73 -15.30 14.70 -6.31
C ALA A 73 -15.10 13.55 -5.32
N SER A 74 -15.07 13.87 -4.02
CA SER A 74 -14.81 12.89 -2.97
C SER A 74 -15.87 11.78 -3.02
N SER A 75 -15.50 10.62 -3.57
CA SER A 75 -16.05 9.38 -3.06
C SER A 75 -15.44 9.22 -1.68
N SER A 76 -16.24 9.27 -0.62
CA SER A 76 -15.75 8.79 0.67
C SER A 76 -15.20 7.39 0.43
N LEU A 77 -13.90 7.19 0.68
CA LEU A 77 -13.40 5.87 1.06
C LEU A 77 -14.11 5.57 2.39
N GLY A 78 -15.34 5.10 2.28
CA GLY A 78 -16.12 4.64 3.40
C GLY A 78 -15.78 3.19 3.57
N TYR A 79 -15.44 2.80 4.79
CA TYR A 79 -15.28 1.40 5.10
C TYR A 79 -16.56 0.66 4.73
N THR A 80 -16.42 -0.49 4.08
CA THR A 80 -17.54 -1.40 3.97
C THR A 80 -17.99 -1.75 5.39
N TYR A 81 -19.29 -1.74 5.67
CA TYR A 81 -19.77 -2.20 6.97
C TYR A 81 -19.79 -3.73 6.99
N GLY A 82 -19.32 -4.33 8.08
CA GLY A 82 -19.44 -5.76 8.31
C GLY A 82 -18.11 -6.40 8.70
N PHE A 83 -17.96 -7.64 8.25
CA PHE A 83 -16.85 -8.50 8.59
C PHE A 83 -16.23 -9.07 7.31
N MET A 84 -14.92 -9.27 7.34
CA MET A 84 -14.12 -9.83 6.26
C MET A 84 -13.38 -11.06 6.78
N ASP A 85 -13.31 -12.08 5.94
CA ASP A 85 -12.41 -13.22 6.16
C ASP A 85 -10.97 -12.73 5.93
N CYS A 86 -10.07 -13.07 6.85
CA CYS A 86 -8.66 -12.69 6.74
C CYS A 86 -7.91 -13.45 5.64
N GLY A 87 -8.47 -14.54 5.13
CA GLY A 87 -7.80 -15.48 4.24
C GLY A 87 -6.83 -16.39 4.99
N GLU A 88 -5.95 -17.05 4.26
CA GLU A 88 -4.96 -17.95 4.84
C GLU A 88 -3.65 -17.18 5.10
N GLN A 89 -3.18 -17.20 6.34
CA GLN A 89 -1.79 -16.84 6.64
C GLN A 89 -0.88 -17.96 6.15
N LEU A 90 0.25 -17.64 5.51
CA LEU A 90 1.29 -18.65 5.35
C LEU A 90 1.75 -19.06 6.76
N GLU A 91 1.75 -20.36 7.04
CA GLU A 91 1.90 -20.92 8.41
C GLU A 91 3.15 -20.44 9.17
N THR A 92 4.15 -19.92 8.45
CA THR A 92 5.39 -19.37 9.02
C THR A 92 5.53 -17.90 8.71
N GLU A 93 5.70 -17.09 9.76
CA GLU A 93 6.21 -15.71 9.64
C GLU A 93 7.56 -15.75 8.92
N ILE A 94 7.71 -14.96 7.84
CA ILE A 94 8.92 -14.95 7.03
C ILE A 94 9.64 -13.61 7.22
N TYR A 95 10.87 -13.68 7.73
CA TYR A 95 11.70 -12.53 8.03
C TYR A 95 12.68 -12.21 6.90
N LEU A 96 13.10 -10.94 6.82
CA LEU A 96 14.29 -10.58 6.06
C LEU A 96 15.49 -11.32 6.65
N LYS A 97 16.34 -11.87 5.79
CA LYS A 97 17.61 -12.49 6.21
C LYS A 97 18.52 -11.52 6.98
N SER A 98 18.36 -10.21 6.76
CA SER A 98 19.09 -9.17 7.51
C SER A 98 18.37 -7.81 7.53
N GLY A 99 18.19 -7.26 8.73
CA GLY A 99 17.62 -5.93 8.97
C GLY A 99 16.10 -5.94 9.17
N THR A 100 15.48 -4.76 9.04
CA THR A 100 14.05 -4.53 9.28
C THR A 100 13.48 -3.60 8.21
N PHE A 101 12.16 -3.65 8.01
CA PHE A 101 11.42 -2.70 7.19
C PHE A 101 11.28 -1.34 7.88
N PRO A 102 11.26 -0.23 7.10
CA PRO A 102 11.54 -0.17 5.66
C PRO A 102 13.02 -0.48 5.37
N LYS A 103 13.26 -1.41 4.44
CA LYS A 103 14.60 -1.90 4.10
C LYS A 103 14.97 -1.38 2.71
N SER A 104 16.05 -0.62 2.59
CA SER A 104 16.51 -0.15 1.28
C SER A 104 17.18 -1.27 0.48
N CYS A 105 17.13 -1.13 -0.85
CA CYS A 105 17.76 -2.03 -1.82
C CYS A 105 18.43 -1.22 -2.92
N SER A 106 19.27 -1.88 -3.72
CA SER A 106 20.13 -1.26 -4.74
C SER A 106 19.61 -1.43 -6.16
N SER A 107 18.80 -2.46 -6.41
CA SER A 107 18.31 -2.83 -7.74
C SER A 107 16.83 -3.20 -7.71
N ALA A 108 16.03 -2.56 -8.55
CA ALA A 108 14.60 -2.84 -8.66
C ALA A 108 14.32 -4.30 -9.09
N GLY A 109 13.16 -4.84 -8.70
CA GLY A 109 12.74 -6.21 -9.02
C GLY A 109 13.03 -7.22 -7.91
N TYR A 110 13.17 -8.51 -8.27
CA TYR A 110 13.15 -9.65 -7.33
C TYR A 110 14.51 -10.34 -7.16
N SER A 111 15.61 -9.57 -7.11
CA SER A 111 16.96 -10.16 -7.08
C SER A 111 17.95 -9.44 -6.17
N ASP A 112 17.50 -8.46 -5.37
CA ASP A 112 18.40 -7.73 -4.48
C ASP A 112 18.64 -8.49 -3.17
N GLU A 113 19.90 -8.74 -2.82
CA GLU A 113 20.28 -9.45 -1.60
C GLU A 113 19.79 -8.77 -0.31
N ASN A 114 19.52 -7.47 -0.32
CA ASN A 114 18.93 -6.77 0.83
C ASN A 114 17.46 -7.14 1.04
N CYS A 115 16.80 -7.69 0.02
CA CYS A 115 15.41 -8.14 0.02
C CYS A 115 15.27 -9.67 0.12
N LEU A 116 16.37 -10.38 0.40
CA LEU A 116 16.37 -11.83 0.60
C LEU A 116 15.72 -12.19 1.94
N LEU A 117 14.80 -13.14 1.89
CA LEU A 117 14.12 -13.74 3.03
C LEU A 117 14.87 -14.95 3.59
N GLU A 118 14.55 -15.36 4.82
CA GLU A 118 15.15 -16.54 5.47
C GLU A 118 14.84 -17.87 4.76
N ASP A 119 13.71 -17.94 4.05
CA ASP A 119 13.29 -19.10 3.26
C ASP A 119 13.99 -19.18 1.88
N GLY A 120 14.81 -18.19 1.53
CA GLY A 120 15.53 -18.09 0.26
C GLY A 120 14.78 -17.36 -0.85
N ASN A 121 13.55 -16.88 -0.63
CA ASN A 121 12.81 -16.08 -1.59
C ASN A 121 13.22 -14.59 -1.55
N TYR A 122 12.97 -13.86 -2.64
CA TYR A 122 13.25 -12.43 -2.73
C TYR A 122 11.95 -11.63 -2.75
N LEU A 123 11.92 -10.54 -1.99
CA LEU A 123 10.87 -9.53 -2.09
C LEU A 123 11.12 -8.57 -3.27
N GLU A 124 10.03 -7.98 -3.77
CA GLU A 124 10.13 -6.93 -4.78
C GLU A 124 10.82 -5.69 -4.18
N CYS A 125 11.88 -5.23 -4.84
CA CYS A 125 12.48 -3.94 -4.62
C CYS A 125 11.81 -2.89 -5.52
N GLY A 126 11.10 -1.93 -4.92
CA GLY A 126 10.33 -0.90 -5.60
C GLY A 126 10.67 0.52 -5.14
N CYS A 127 10.19 1.53 -5.87
CA CYS A 127 10.49 2.92 -5.59
C CYS A 127 9.66 3.49 -4.44
N GLY A 128 10.32 4.22 -3.54
CA GLY A 128 9.70 5.10 -2.56
C GLY A 128 9.50 6.52 -3.09
N PHE A 129 8.74 7.30 -2.34
CA PHE A 129 8.45 8.72 -2.59
C PHE A 129 9.57 9.66 -2.13
N ASP A 130 10.69 9.11 -1.68
CA ASP A 130 11.96 9.81 -1.47
C ASP A 130 12.95 9.58 -2.63
N SER A 131 12.50 8.93 -3.72
CA SER A 131 13.29 8.56 -4.89
C SER A 131 14.36 7.48 -4.63
N LEU A 132 14.27 6.75 -3.52
CA LEU A 132 15.11 5.58 -3.21
C LEU A 132 14.34 4.27 -3.44
N LEU A 133 15.06 3.16 -3.42
CA LEU A 133 14.52 1.81 -3.61
C LEU A 133 14.38 1.08 -2.28
N TYR A 134 13.25 0.39 -2.08
CA TYR A 134 12.92 -0.35 -0.86
C TYR A 134 12.29 -1.71 -1.14
N CYS A 135 12.55 -2.68 -0.27
CA CYS A 135 11.90 -3.98 -0.26
C CYS A 135 10.44 -3.81 0.17
N LYS A 136 9.50 -4.23 -0.69
CA LYS A 136 8.08 -4.29 -0.35
C LYS A 136 7.82 -5.45 0.60
N PRO A 137 7.18 -5.23 1.76
CA PRO A 137 6.96 -6.29 2.73
C PRO A 137 5.98 -7.33 2.18
N ASN A 138 6.25 -8.59 2.48
CA ASN A 138 5.33 -9.70 2.24
C ASN A 138 4.18 -9.67 3.26
N PRO A 139 2.93 -10.09 2.91
CA PRO A 139 1.81 -10.16 3.86
C PRO A 139 2.10 -10.96 5.14
N SER A 140 2.96 -11.98 5.08
CA SER A 140 3.37 -12.82 6.20
C SER A 140 4.61 -12.29 6.95
N SER A 141 5.03 -11.06 6.68
CA SER A 141 6.15 -10.42 7.40
C SER A 141 5.70 -9.83 8.74
N TYR A 142 6.66 -9.55 9.63
CA TYR A 142 6.38 -8.95 10.93
C TYR A 142 5.64 -7.59 10.86
N VAL A 143 5.70 -6.90 9.72
CA VAL A 143 4.98 -5.62 9.49
C VAL A 143 3.47 -5.81 9.68
N PHE A 144 2.94 -6.96 9.28
CA PHE A 144 1.51 -7.29 9.34
C PHE A 144 1.19 -8.22 10.52
N LYS A 145 2.12 -8.41 11.46
CA LYS A 145 1.93 -9.31 12.61
C LYS A 145 0.65 -9.00 13.39
N LYS A 146 0.39 -7.72 13.69
CA LYS A 146 -0.82 -7.32 14.42
C LYS A 146 -2.12 -7.66 13.67
N PHE A 147 -2.12 -7.65 12.33
CA PHE A 147 -3.27 -8.09 11.54
C PHE A 147 -3.52 -9.58 11.78
N TRP A 148 -2.50 -10.41 11.60
CA TRP A 148 -2.61 -11.86 11.75
C TRP A 148 -2.89 -12.31 13.18
N ASP A 149 -2.26 -11.69 14.17
CA ASP A 149 -2.56 -11.95 15.59
C ASP A 149 -4.05 -11.65 15.87
N THR A 150 -4.59 -10.54 15.34
CA THR A 150 -6.00 -10.18 15.50
C THR A 150 -6.94 -11.14 14.75
N CYS A 151 -6.55 -11.59 13.56
CA CYS A 151 -7.31 -12.58 12.80
C CYS A 151 -7.38 -13.93 13.53
N SER A 152 -6.24 -14.41 14.05
CA SER A 152 -6.16 -15.64 14.83
C SER A 152 -7.03 -15.58 16.10
N ASP A 153 -7.00 -14.45 16.79
CA ASP A 153 -7.81 -14.21 18.00
C ASP A 153 -9.34 -14.10 17.72
N GLN A 154 -9.74 -13.94 16.46
CA GLN A 154 -11.13 -13.68 16.05
C GLN A 154 -11.68 -14.71 15.04
N ASP A 155 -11.24 -15.97 15.15
CA ASP A 155 -11.69 -17.07 14.29
C ASP A 155 -11.54 -16.76 12.78
N ASN A 156 -10.45 -16.09 12.42
CA ASN A 156 -10.10 -15.67 11.07
C ASN A 156 -11.05 -14.64 10.43
N ILE A 157 -11.85 -13.94 11.25
CA ILE A 157 -12.82 -12.94 10.79
C ILE A 157 -12.59 -11.63 11.54
N VAL A 158 -12.39 -10.55 10.80
CA VAL A 158 -12.19 -9.20 11.35
C VAL A 158 -13.20 -8.21 10.80
N THR A 159 -13.36 -7.07 11.45
CA THR A 159 -14.18 -5.98 10.90
C THR A 159 -13.62 -5.50 9.56
N SER A 160 -14.47 -5.16 8.60
CA SER A 160 -14.06 -4.65 7.29
C SER A 160 -13.15 -3.42 7.38
N GLU A 161 -13.40 -2.51 8.33
CA GLU A 161 -12.53 -1.35 8.57
C GLU A 161 -11.08 -1.75 8.95
N PHE A 162 -10.94 -2.76 9.80
CA PHE A 162 -9.63 -3.30 10.18
C PHE A 162 -8.92 -3.97 9.00
N TYR A 163 -9.66 -4.73 8.20
CA TYR A 163 -9.14 -5.36 7.00
C TYR A 163 -8.64 -4.31 5.99
N GLU A 164 -9.49 -3.34 5.65
CA GLU A 164 -9.19 -2.29 4.67
C GLU A 164 -7.99 -1.42 5.10
N TYR A 165 -7.82 -1.14 6.39
CA TYR A 165 -6.62 -0.46 6.90
C TYR A 165 -5.34 -1.24 6.56
N TYR A 166 -5.32 -2.55 6.78
CA TYR A 166 -4.14 -3.37 6.53
C TYR A 166 -3.92 -3.68 5.05
N ASP A 167 -4.98 -3.75 4.25
CA ASP A 167 -4.91 -3.85 2.80
C ASP A 167 -4.30 -2.59 2.18
N LEU A 168 -4.70 -1.40 2.66
CA LEU A 168 -4.07 -0.13 2.28
C LEU A 168 -2.60 -0.06 2.72
N LEU A 169 -2.31 -0.49 3.95
CA LEU A 169 -0.94 -0.50 4.46
C LEU A 169 -0.06 -1.44 3.64
N TYR A 170 -0.57 -2.60 3.24
CA TYR A 170 0.13 -3.53 2.36
C TYR A 170 0.38 -2.94 0.98
N SER A 171 -0.65 -2.36 0.37
CA SER A 171 -0.59 -1.79 -0.97
C SER A 171 0.35 -0.61 -1.10
N PHE A 172 0.46 0.23 -0.06
CA PHE A 172 1.22 1.48 -0.10
C PHE A 172 2.29 1.59 0.99
N TYR A 173 2.78 0.47 1.53
CA TYR A 173 3.73 0.50 2.65
C TYR A 173 4.95 1.37 2.36
N VAL A 174 5.57 1.17 1.20
CA VAL A 174 6.83 1.85 0.84
C VAL A 174 6.55 3.33 0.61
N GLU A 175 5.54 3.65 -0.20
CA GLU A 175 5.13 5.00 -0.52
C GLU A 175 4.74 5.78 0.73
N TYR A 176 3.96 5.18 1.64
CA TYR A 176 3.54 5.80 2.90
C TYR A 176 4.73 6.11 3.83
N ASN A 177 5.67 5.17 4.00
CA ASN A 177 6.81 5.35 4.90
C ASN A 177 7.90 6.28 4.33
N THR A 178 7.85 6.60 3.04
CA THR A 178 8.84 7.44 2.35
C THR A 178 8.22 8.73 1.79
N ALA A 179 6.92 8.93 1.98
CA ALA A 179 6.17 10.07 1.49
C ALA A 179 6.67 11.37 2.13
N PRO A 180 6.86 12.45 1.34
CA PRO A 180 7.02 13.77 1.93
C PRO A 180 5.71 14.24 2.58
N ASP A 181 5.80 15.13 3.56
CA ASP A 181 4.65 15.58 4.37
C ASP A 181 3.44 16.04 3.53
N CYS A 182 3.68 16.71 2.39
CA CYS A 182 2.58 17.16 1.54
C CYS A 182 1.77 16.01 0.94
N ALA A 183 2.42 14.88 0.61
CA ALA A 183 1.74 13.74 0.02
C ALA A 183 0.88 13.04 1.09
N LEU A 184 1.37 12.96 2.33
CA LEU A 184 0.65 12.37 3.46
C LEU A 184 -0.70 13.04 3.73
N THR A 185 -0.81 14.36 3.54
CA THR A 185 -2.07 15.09 3.72
C THR A 185 -2.90 15.19 2.43
N LEU A 186 -2.30 14.93 1.27
CA LEU A 186 -2.94 15.07 -0.03
C LEU A 186 -3.83 13.87 -0.38
N PHE A 187 -3.33 12.65 -0.15
CA PHE A 187 -4.00 11.42 -0.57
C PHE A 187 -4.87 10.82 0.54
N GLN A 188 -6.11 10.42 0.21
CA GLN A 188 -7.05 9.88 1.20
C GLN A 188 -6.54 8.58 1.82
N GLU A 189 -5.91 7.71 1.04
CA GLU A 189 -5.34 6.45 1.52
C GLU A 189 -4.32 6.69 2.64
N PHE A 190 -3.49 7.74 2.52
CA PHE A 190 -2.54 8.12 3.56
C PHE A 190 -3.22 8.74 4.77
N GLY A 191 -4.28 9.51 4.58
CA GLY A 191 -5.09 10.01 5.70
C GLY A 191 -5.66 8.89 6.58
N ILE A 192 -6.06 7.76 5.97
CA ILE A 192 -6.49 6.54 6.70
C ILE A 192 -5.31 5.95 7.49
N LEU A 193 -4.14 5.80 6.84
CA LEU A 193 -2.94 5.22 7.46
C LEU A 193 -2.33 6.08 8.57
N GLN A 194 -2.48 7.40 8.51
CA GLN A 194 -2.07 8.32 9.59
C GLN A 194 -3.03 8.28 10.79
N GLY A 195 -4.23 7.75 10.59
CA GLY A 195 -5.23 7.60 11.64
C GLY A 195 -4.83 6.61 12.74
N THR A 196 -5.69 6.46 13.74
CA THR A 196 -5.53 5.38 14.71
C THR A 196 -5.87 4.07 14.03
N VAL A 197 -4.98 3.07 14.14
CA VAL A 197 -5.28 1.70 13.69
C VAL A 197 -6.64 1.28 14.27
N PRO A 198 -7.64 0.97 13.43
CA PRO A 198 -8.96 0.60 13.91
C PRO A 198 -8.88 -0.64 14.82
N LYS A 199 -9.88 -0.81 15.68
CA LYS A 199 -10.01 -2.01 16.50
C LYS A 199 -10.97 -2.96 15.81
N SER A 200 -10.56 -4.21 15.64
CA SER A 200 -11.51 -5.25 15.28
C SER A 200 -12.18 -5.78 16.54
N SER A 201 -13.51 -5.86 16.57
CA SER A 201 -14.26 -6.58 17.58
C SER A 201 -14.65 -7.95 17.05
N SER A 202 -14.50 -9.00 17.85
CA SER A 202 -14.94 -10.34 17.47
C SER A 202 -16.42 -10.32 17.08
N ALA A 203 -16.76 -10.96 15.98
CA ALA A 203 -18.12 -11.40 15.70
C ALA A 203 -18.46 -12.51 16.70
N VAL A 204 -18.66 -12.16 17.98
CA VAL A 204 -19.29 -13.10 18.91
C VAL A 204 -20.71 -13.27 18.37
N PHE A 205 -20.89 -14.28 17.54
CA PHE A 205 -22.18 -14.90 17.35
C PHE A 205 -22.55 -15.38 18.75
N ILE A 206 -23.22 -14.51 19.51
CA ILE A 206 -24.10 -14.96 20.57
C ILE A 206 -25.15 -15.74 19.77
N GLY A 207 -24.85 -17.03 19.57
CA GLY A 207 -25.84 -18.02 19.31
C GLY A 207 -26.80 -17.85 20.47
N LEU A 208 -27.85 -17.07 20.24
CA LEU A 208 -29.13 -17.25 20.87
C LEU A 208 -29.42 -18.71 20.59
N GLY A 209 -28.95 -19.56 21.50
CA GLY A 209 -29.49 -20.87 21.72
C GLY A 209 -30.97 -20.61 21.86
N ALA A 210 -31.68 -20.84 20.76
CA ALA A 210 -33.06 -21.21 20.81
C ALA A 210 -33.07 -22.42 21.74
N ILE A 211 -33.29 -22.14 23.03
CA ILE A 211 -33.78 -23.10 23.99
C ILE A 211 -35.09 -23.56 23.38
N ILE A 212 -35.03 -24.65 22.62
CA ILE A 212 -36.20 -25.43 22.26
C ILE A 212 -36.69 -25.98 23.60
N ALA A 213 -37.55 -25.22 24.25
CA ALA A 213 -38.40 -25.72 25.31
C ALA A 213 -39.34 -26.74 24.65
N VAL A 214 -38.94 -28.01 24.66
CA VAL A 214 -39.83 -29.13 24.38
C VAL A 214 -40.86 -29.15 25.52
N PHE A 215 -41.98 -28.47 25.32
CA PHE A 215 -43.18 -28.70 26.11
C PHE A 215 -43.75 -30.04 25.69
N ALA A 216 -43.44 -31.07 26.47
CA ALA A 216 -44.20 -32.31 26.48
C ALA A 216 -45.48 -32.08 27.31
N PHE A 217 -46.63 -32.06 26.64
CA PHE A 217 -47.96 -32.30 27.21
C PHE A 217 -48.73 -33.20 26.24
#